data_AF-A0A819ZPK5-F1
#
_entry.id   AF-A0A819ZPK5-F1
#
_cell.length_a   1.000
_cell.length_b   1.000
_cell.length_c   1.000
_cell.angle_alpha   90.00
_cell.angle_beta   90.00
_cell.angle_gamma   90.00
#
_symmetry.space_group_name_H-M   'P 1'
#
loop_
_entity.id
_entity.type
_entity.pdbx_description
1 polymer ?
#
loop_
_entity_poly.entity_id
_entity_poly.type
_entity_poly.pdbx_seq_one_letter_code
_entity_poly.pdbx_strand_id
1 'polypeptide(L)'
;MYAMLNRDQRSVADAILASHGKQSTTTAGSCFFTDGPEGTGETYLYNILYHLFMGQGVHVMTVTWTGIAASLLPEGRTVHSRFKLPVPILETSTSSIRPN
;
A
#
# COMPACT_ATOMS: atom_id res chain seq x y z
N MET A 1 -7.36 -16.00 6.09
CA MET A 1 -7.43 -14.52 6.11
C MET A 1 -8.19 -13.99 4.91
N TYR A 2 -7.81 -14.31 3.67
CA TYR A 2 -8.54 -13.87 2.46
C TYR A 2 -10.05 -14.20 2.45
N ALA A 3 -10.40 -15.41 2.90
CA ALA A 3 -11.79 -15.86 2.95
C ALA A 3 -12.69 -15.03 3.89
N MET A 4 -12.10 -14.23 4.80
CA MET A 4 -12.82 -13.41 5.78
C MET A 4 -13.12 -11.99 5.25
N LEU A 5 -12.62 -11.63 4.06
CA LEU A 5 -12.97 -10.36 3.43
C LEU A 5 -14.47 -10.33 3.09
N ASN A 6 -15.10 -9.18 3.36
CA ASN A 6 -16.44 -8.93 2.85
C ASN A 6 -16.42 -8.79 1.32
N ARG A 7 -17.62 -8.70 0.71
CA ARG A 7 -17.76 -8.70 -0.75
C ARG A 7 -16.98 -7.57 -1.43
N ASP A 8 -17.03 -6.36 -0.88
CA ASP A 8 -16.43 -5.17 -1.49
C ASP A 8 -14.92 -5.18 -1.35
N GLN A 9 -14.42 -5.50 -0.14
CA GLN A 9 -12.99 -5.68 0.11
C GLN A 9 -12.39 -6.78 -0.78
N ARG A 10 -13.11 -7.89 -0.98
CA ARG A 10 -12.67 -8.96 -1.87
C ARG A 10 -12.61 -8.50 -3.32
N SER A 11 -13.63 -7.77 -3.78
CA SER A 11 -13.64 -7.22 -5.14
C SER A 11 -12.43 -6.32 -5.39
N VAL A 12 -12.05 -5.48 -4.41
CA VAL A 12 -10.85 -4.64 -4.49
C VAL A 12 -9.59 -5.49 -4.50
N ALA A 13 -9.49 -6.49 -3.61
CA ALA A 13 -8.32 -7.34 -3.53
C ALA A 13 -8.09 -8.13 -4.83
N ASP A 14 -9.15 -8.72 -5.39
CA ASP A 14 -9.11 -9.44 -6.67
C ASP A 14 -8.63 -8.54 -7.80
N ALA A 15 -9.10 -7.28 -7.87
CA ALA A 15 -8.68 -6.33 -8.89
C ALA A 15 -7.18 -6.00 -8.81
N ILE A 16 -6.68 -5.78 -7.60
CA ILE A 16 -5.26 -5.48 -7.35
C ILE A 16 -4.39 -6.70 -7.70
N LEU A 17 -4.75 -7.89 -7.22
CA LEU A 17 -4.03 -9.14 -7.51
C LEU A 17 -4.01 -9.45 -9.01
N ALA A 18 -5.13 -9.26 -9.71
CA ALA A 18 -5.22 -9.49 -11.15
C ALA A 18 -4.35 -8.52 -11.97
N SER A 19 -4.16 -7.28 -11.49
CA SER A 19 -3.29 -6.31 -12.16
C SER A 19 -1.82 -6.68 -12.06
N HIS A 20 -1.40 -7.26 -10.94
CA HIS A 20 0.01 -7.65 -10.73
C HIS A 20 0.45 -8.76 -11.70
N GLY A 21 -0.42 -9.73 -12.01
CA GLY A 21 -0.12 -10.82 -12.94
C GLY A 21 -0.10 -10.42 -14.42
N LYS A 22 -0.61 -9.24 -14.77
CA LYS A 22 -0.58 -8.72 -16.15
C LYS A 22 0.70 -7.92 -16.33
N GLN A 23 1.74 -8.58 -16.82
CA GLN A 23 2.99 -7.93 -17.21
C GLN A 23 2.69 -6.94 -18.34
N SER A 24 2.51 -5.67 -17.98
CA SER A 24 2.22 -4.60 -18.92
C SER A 24 3.41 -4.40 -19.85
N THR A 25 3.17 -4.45 -21.16
CA THR A 25 4.15 -4.08 -22.20
C THR A 25 4.46 -2.57 -22.21
N THR A 26 3.75 -1.80 -21.38
CA THR A 26 3.94 -0.37 -21.17
C THR A 26 4.53 -0.16 -19.78
N THR A 27 5.59 0.64 -19.67
CA THR A 27 6.35 0.98 -18.45
C THR A 27 5.55 1.67 -17.33
N ALA A 28 4.26 1.95 -17.52
CA ALA A 28 3.40 2.55 -16.51
C ALA A 28 2.81 1.45 -15.59
N GLY A 29 3.22 1.44 -14.31
CA GLY A 29 2.62 0.58 -13.29
C GLY A 29 1.14 0.93 -13.03
N SER A 30 0.38 -0.03 -12.50
CA SER A 30 -1.01 0.19 -12.08
C SER A 30 -1.08 0.93 -10.73
N CYS A 31 -1.97 1.93 -10.63
CA CYS A 31 -2.24 2.67 -9.40
C CYS A 31 -3.71 2.48 -9.02
N PHE A 32 -3.97 2.18 -7.75
CA PHE A 32 -5.31 1.97 -7.21
C PHE A 32 -5.56 2.94 -6.06
N PHE A 33 -6.77 3.48 -6.02
CA PHE A 33 -7.27 4.27 -4.90
C PHE A 33 -8.52 3.60 -4.35
N THR A 34 -8.54 3.41 -3.04
CA THR A 34 -9.65 2.81 -2.30
C THR A 34 -10.09 3.83 -1.27
N ASP A 35 -11.40 4.09 -1.25
CA ASP A 35 -12.05 4.97 -0.30
C ASP A 35 -13.25 4.25 0.28
N GLY A 36 -13.32 4.25 1.60
CA GLY A 36 -14.29 3.52 2.38
C GLY A 36 -14.71 4.34 3.60
N PRO A 37 -15.98 4.30 4.00
CA PRO A 37 -16.43 4.91 5.25
C PRO A 37 -15.60 4.45 6.44
N GLU A 38 -15.54 5.28 7.48
CA GLU A 38 -14.86 4.93 8.73
C GLU A 38 -15.38 3.60 9.29
N GLY A 39 -14.48 2.74 9.74
CA GLY A 39 -14.82 1.43 10.30
C GLY A 39 -15.07 0.32 9.27
N THR A 40 -14.93 0.57 7.98
CA THR A 40 -15.07 -0.48 6.93
C THR A 40 -13.87 -1.42 6.80
N GLY A 41 -12.84 -1.23 7.63
CA GLY A 41 -11.72 -2.15 7.72
C GLY A 41 -10.73 -2.07 6.56
N GLU A 42 -10.53 -0.90 5.95
CA GLU A 42 -9.50 -0.71 4.91
C GLU A 42 -8.10 -1.14 5.38
N THR A 43 -7.74 -0.80 6.62
CA THR A 43 -6.49 -1.27 7.23
C THR A 43 -6.39 -2.80 7.23
N TYR A 44 -7.48 -3.49 7.49
CA TYR A 44 -7.52 -4.96 7.46
C TYR A 44 -7.32 -5.51 6.04
N LEU A 45 -7.92 -4.86 5.04
CA LEU A 45 -7.70 -5.18 3.63
C LEU A 45 -6.23 -4.99 3.23
N TYR A 46 -5.59 -3.88 3.61
CA TYR A 46 -4.18 -3.62 3.31
C TYR A 46 -3.24 -4.66 3.95
N ASN A 47 -3.53 -5.07 5.19
CA ASN A 47 -2.80 -6.15 5.87
C ASN A 47 -2.89 -7.48 5.09
N ILE A 48 -4.09 -7.83 4.61
CA ILE A 48 -4.28 -9.05 3.83
C ILE A 48 -3.50 -8.98 2.51
N LEU A 49 -3.59 -7.86 1.79
CA LEU A 49 -2.85 -7.66 0.55
C LEU A 49 -1.35 -7.80 0.75
N TYR A 50 -0.81 -7.19 1.82
CA TYR A 50 0.60 -7.35 2.18
C TYR A 50 0.99 -8.82 2.31
N HIS A 51 0.26 -9.60 3.10
CA HIS A 51 0.60 -11.01 3.32
C HIS A 51 0.44 -11.87 2.06
N LEU A 52 -0.55 -11.58 1.20
CA LEU A 52 -0.72 -12.30 -0.06
C LEU A 52 0.47 -12.06 -1.00
N PHE A 53 0.89 -10.82 -1.17
CA PHE A 53 2.03 -10.47 -2.01
C PHE A 53 3.35 -10.98 -1.44
N MET A 54 3.56 -10.88 -0.13
CA MET A 54 4.73 -11.47 0.53
C MET A 54 4.78 -12.99 0.34
N GLY A 55 3.61 -13.67 0.42
CA GLY A 55 3.49 -15.10 0.13
C GLY A 55 3.80 -15.47 -1.33
N GLN A 56 3.66 -14.52 -2.26
CA GLN A 56 4.04 -14.66 -3.67
C GLN A 56 5.51 -14.26 -3.94
N GLY A 57 6.28 -13.88 -2.91
CA GLY A 57 7.67 -13.44 -3.03
C GLY A 57 7.83 -12.02 -3.58
N VAL A 58 6.76 -11.22 -3.58
CA VAL A 58 6.79 -9.82 -4.02
C VAL A 58 7.29 -8.92 -2.89
N HIS A 59 8.18 -7.98 -3.19
CA HIS A 59 8.63 -6.99 -2.21
C HIS A 59 7.56 -5.90 -2.03
N VAL A 60 6.91 -5.89 -0.86
CA VAL A 60 5.86 -4.91 -0.53
C VAL A 60 6.39 -3.85 0.43
N MET A 61 5.99 -2.60 0.20
CA MET A 61 6.31 -1.48 1.08
C MET A 61 5.01 -0.81 1.54
N THR A 62 4.79 -0.76 2.85
CA THR A 62 3.63 -0.10 3.47
C THR A 62 4.03 1.25 4.05
N VAL A 63 3.35 2.30 3.63
CA VAL A 63 3.68 3.67 4.03
C VAL A 63 2.42 4.43 4.43
N THR A 64 2.50 5.25 5.48
CA THR A 64 1.38 6.09 5.95
C THR A 64 1.86 7.46 6.42
N TRP A 65 0.97 8.45 6.53
CA TRP A 65 1.34 9.80 6.99
C TRP A 65 1.65 9.87 8.48
N THR A 66 0.84 9.23 9.33
CA THR A 66 0.99 9.27 10.79
C THR A 66 1.69 8.03 11.33
N GLY A 67 2.41 8.20 12.46
CA GLY A 67 3.08 7.08 13.12
C GLY A 67 2.10 6.03 13.65
N ILE A 68 0.95 6.46 14.18
CA ILE A 68 -0.09 5.54 14.71
C ILE A 68 -0.62 4.64 13.60
N ALA A 69 -0.95 5.21 12.44
CA ALA A 69 -1.47 4.42 11.33
C ALA A 69 -0.40 3.52 10.71
N ALA A 70 0.88 3.96 10.68
CA ALA A 70 1.99 3.10 10.30
C ALA A 70 2.10 1.86 11.23
N SER A 71 1.88 2.01 12.53
CA SER A 71 1.90 0.87 13.48
C SER A 71 0.79 -0.16 13.25
N LEU A 72 -0.26 0.18 12.49
CA LEU A 72 -1.35 -0.75 12.15
C LEU A 72 -1.08 -1.56 10.87
N LEU A 73 0.00 -1.25 10.15
CA LEU A 73 0.40 -1.95 8.93
C LEU A 73 1.66 -2.79 9.17
N PRO A 74 1.81 -3.95 8.51
CA PRO A 74 3.00 -4.80 8.68
C PRO A 74 4.22 -4.09 8.09
N GLU A 75 5.31 -3.98 8.85
CA GLU A 75 6.50 -3.20 8.45
C GLU A 75 6.18 -1.73 8.10
N GLY A 76 5.07 -1.20 8.63
CA GLY A 76 4.60 0.14 8.36
C GLY A 76 5.60 1.22 8.78
N ARG A 77 5.83 2.18 7.89
CA ARG A 77 6.66 3.36 8.16
C ARG A 77 5.96 4.63 7.73
N THR A 78 6.35 5.74 8.36
CA THR A 78 5.83 7.04 7.91
C THR A 78 6.42 7.43 6.56
N VAL A 79 5.69 8.20 5.75
CA VAL A 79 6.22 8.74 4.47
C VAL A 79 7.55 9.47 4.71
N HIS A 80 7.63 10.27 5.77
CA HIS A 80 8.85 10.99 6.15
C HIS A 80 10.04 10.07 6.39
N SER A 81 9.85 9.01 7.19
CA SER A 81 10.95 8.08 7.52
C SER A 81 11.30 7.18 6.33
N ARG A 82 10.32 6.74 5.54
CA ARG A 82 10.54 5.83 4.42
C ARG A 82 11.17 6.54 3.23
N PHE A 83 10.73 7.76 2.92
CA PHE A 83 11.20 8.53 1.77
C PHE A 83 12.20 9.63 2.13
N LYS A 84 12.63 9.73 3.40
CA LYS A 84 13.53 10.78 3.89
C LYS A 84 13.08 12.19 3.48
N LEU A 85 11.77 12.45 3.57
CA LEU A 85 11.22 13.77 3.28
C LEU A 85 11.53 14.74 4.42
N PRO A 86 11.85 16.01 4.13
CA PRO A 86 12.08 17.02 5.15
C PRO A 86 10.83 17.28 5.99
N VAL A 87 11.03 17.78 7.21
CA VAL A 87 9.96 18.24 8.12
C VAL A 87 10.24 19.70 8.45
N PRO A 88 9.35 20.65 8.11
CA PRO A 88 8.06 20.47 7.44
C PRO A 88 8.17 20.09 5.96
N ILE A 89 7.14 19.42 5.41
CA ILE A 89 7.00 19.20 3.96
C ILE A 89 6.44 20.48 3.34
N LEU A 90 7.11 20.95 2.29
CA LEU A 90 6.68 22.05 1.42
C LEU A 90 6.31 21.48 0.04
N GLU A 91 5.58 22.24 -0.78
CA GLU A 91 5.20 21.83 -2.14
C GLU A 91 6.42 21.48 -3.03
N THR A 92 7.55 22.11 -2.77
CA THR A 92 8.83 21.88 -3.47
C THR A 92 9.70 20.80 -2.82
N SER A 93 9.22 20.17 -1.75
CA SER A 93 9.98 19.12 -1.06
C SER A 93 10.06 17.86 -1.90
N THR A 94 11.27 17.35 -2.04
CA THR A 94 11.55 16.12 -2.80
C THR A 94 12.30 15.13 -1.91
N SER A 95 12.17 13.84 -2.23
CA SER A 95 12.91 12.79 -1.54
C SER A 95 14.38 12.81 -1.94
N SER A 96 15.27 12.61 -0.95
CA SER A 96 16.72 12.44 -1.18
C SER A 96 17.12 11.00 -1.50
N ILE A 97 16.16 10.07 -1.60
CA ILE A 97 16.43 8.67 -1.90
C ILE A 97 16.80 8.51 -3.38
N ARG A 98 17.85 7.74 -3.63
CA ARG A 98 18.26 7.37 -4.99
C ARG A 98 17.57 6.06 -5.39
N PRO A 99 17.07 5.93 -6.62
CA PRO A 99 16.63 4.65 -7.15
C PRO A 99 17.79 3.66 -7.12
N ASN A 100 17.53 2.41 -6.74
CA ASN A 100 18.48 1.30 -6.89
C ASN A 100 18.52 0.81 -8.33
#